data_AF-A0A239Q1J4-F1
#
_entry.id   AF-A0A239Q1J4-F1
#
_cell.length_a   1.000
_cell.length_b   1.000
_cell.length_c   1.000
_cell.angle_alpha   90.00
_cell.angle_beta   90.00
_cell.angle_gamma   90.00
#
_symmetry.space_group_name_H-M   'P 1'
#
loop_
_entity.id
_entity.type
_entity.pdbx_description
1 polymer ?
#
loop_
_entity_poly.entity_id
_entity_poly.type
_entity_poly.pdbx_seq_one_letter_code
_entity_poly.pdbx_strand_id
1 'polypeptide(L)' 'MIVILALLIGMTVGWYRAARLGGVARDKVQYAAAFGLAFAMLGLFATVIIERLA' A
#
# COMPACT_ATOMS: atom_id res chain seq x y z
N MET A 1 -0.05 -12.93 6.27
CA MET A 1 -1.26 -12.10 6.45
C MET A 1 -1.41 -11.21 5.22
N ILE A 2 -2.56 -11.26 4.54
CA ILE A 2 -2.79 -10.54 3.28
C ILE A 2 -2.61 -9.02 3.45
N VAL A 3 -3.04 -8.48 4.59
CA VAL A 3 -2.90 -7.05 4.93
C VAL A 3 -1.45 -6.56 4.89
N ILE A 4 -0.51 -7.28 5.51
CA ILE A 4 0.91 -6.89 5.57
C ILE A 4 1.53 -6.94 4.16
N LEU A 5 1.21 -7.97 3.38
CA LEU A 5 1.69 -8.07 2.01
C LEU A 5 1.18 -6.90 1.16
N ALA A 6 -0.10 -6.57 1.27
CA ALA A 6 -0.72 -5.45 0.56
C ALA A 6 -0.08 -4.12 0.97
N LEU A 7 0.14 -3.88 2.27
CA LEU A 7 0.84 -2.70 2.79
C LEU A 7 2.20 -2.51 2.11
N LEU A 8 3.04 -3.55 2.08
CA LEU A 8 4.39 -3.49 1.49
C LEU A 8 4.33 -3.21 -0.03
N ILE A 9 3.39 -3.82 -0.74
CA ILE A 9 3.15 -3.54 -2.16
C ILE A 9 2.73 -2.07 -2.34
N GLY A 10 1.79 -1.57 -1.54
CA GLY A 10 1.38 -0.17 -1.57
C GLY A 10 2.57 0.78 -1.32
N MET A 11 3.36 0.53 -0.28
CA MET A 11 4.53 1.36 0.05
C MET A 11 5.54 1.42 -1.10
N THR A 12 5.86 0.28 -1.70
CA THR A 12 6.81 0.21 -2.83
C THR A 12 6.27 0.92 -4.08
N VAL A 13 4.99 0.75 -4.41
CA VAL A 13 4.33 1.45 -5.53
C VAL A 13 4.28 2.96 -5.30
N GLY A 14 3.92 3.39 -4.09
CA GLY A 14 3.87 4.81 -3.71
C GLY A 14 5.24 5.48 -3.81
N TRP A 15 6.26 4.84 -3.22
CA TRP A 15 7.64 5.32 -3.32
C TRP A 15 8.09 5.47 -4.77
N TYR A 16 7.83 4.46 -5.59
CA TYR A 16 8.22 4.46 -7.00
C TYR A 16 7.49 5.54 -7.81
N ARG A 17 6.20 5.76 -7.53
CA ARG A 17 5.42 6.83 -8.15
C ARG A 17 6.01 8.20 -7.82
N ALA A 18 6.31 8.47 -6.54
CA ALA A 18 6.93 9.73 -6.13
C ALA A 18 8.33 9.93 -6.74
N ALA A 19 9.13 8.86 -6.83
CA ALA A 19 10.42 8.90 -7.49
C ALA A 19 10.32 9.24 -8.99
N ARG A 20 9.34 8.66 -9.70
CA ARG A 20 9.07 8.99 -11.11
C ARG A 20 8.59 10.42 -11.33
N LEU A 21 7.95 11.03 -10.33
CA LEU A 21 7.49 12.43 -10.37
C LEU A 21 8.60 13.41 -9.94
N GLY A 22 9.81 12.94 -9.63
CA GLY A 22 10.92 13.79 -9.20
C GLY A 22 10.80 14.30 -7.75
N GLY A 23 9.94 13.69 -6.93
CA GLY A 23 9.72 14.10 -5.54
C GLY A 23 10.95 13.91 -4.65
N VAL A 24 11.07 14.74 -3.62
CA VAL A 24 12.14 14.64 -2.62
C VAL A 24 11.89 13.47 -1.66
N ALA A 25 12.84 13.18 -0.76
CA ALA A 25 12.71 12.07 0.19
C ALA A 25 11.41 12.13 1.02
N ARG A 26 10.99 13.33 1.43
CA ARG A 26 9.72 13.53 2.17
C ARG A 26 8.50 13.13 1.34
N ASP A 27 8.46 13.49 0.06
CA ASP A 27 7.37 13.13 -0.84
C ASP A 27 7.29 11.62 -1.05
N LYS A 28 8.46 10.98 -1.19
CA LYS A 28 8.54 9.51 -1.34
C LYS A 28 8.00 8.79 -0.11
N VAL A 29 8.33 9.26 1.09
CA VAL A 29 7.80 8.72 2.34
C VAL A 29 6.30 8.97 2.44
N GLN A 30 5.81 10.17 2.09
CA GLN A 30 4.38 10.49 2.14
C GLN A 30 3.57 9.64 1.16
N TYR A 31 4.05 9.47 -0.07
CA TYR A 31 3.40 8.59 -1.05
C TYR A 31 3.45 7.12 -0.63
N ALA A 32 4.59 6.64 -0.12
CA ALA A 32 4.70 5.28 0.38
C ALA A 32 3.71 5.03 1.53
N ALA A 33 3.58 5.96 2.48
CA ALA A 33 2.61 5.86 3.57
C ALA A 33 1.17 5.86 3.05
N ALA A 34 0.81 6.79 2.17
CA ALA A 34 -0.55 6.90 1.63
C ALA A 34 -0.95 5.65 0.82
N PHE A 35 -0.09 5.20 -0.09
CA PHE A 35 -0.35 3.99 -0.87
C PHE A 35 -0.33 2.74 0.01
N GLY A 36 0.59 2.66 0.97
CA GLY A 36 0.65 1.57 1.94
C GLY A 36 -0.67 1.42 2.68
N LEU A 37 -1.18 2.50 3.27
CA LEU A 37 -2.46 2.49 3.98
C LEU A 37 -3.63 2.11 3.07
N ALA A 38 -3.70 2.68 1.86
CA ALA A 38 -4.75 2.35 0.90
C ALA A 38 -4.75 0.85 0.54
N PHE A 39 -3.57 0.28 0.26
CA PHE A 39 -3.46 -1.15 -0.03
C PHE A 39 -3.71 -2.02 1.19
N ALA A 40 -3.27 -1.62 2.38
CA ALA A 40 -3.57 -2.34 3.62
C ALA A 40 -5.09 -2.44 3.85
N MET A 41 -5.83 -1.35 3.61
CA MET A 41 -7.30 -1.36 3.67
C MET A 41 -7.90 -2.34 2.65
N LEU A 42 -7.42 -2.33 1.40
CA LEU A 42 -7.85 -3.30 0.40
C LEU A 42 -7.54 -4.75 0.82
N GLY A 43 -6.36 -4.99 1.38
CA GLY A 43 -5.95 -6.29 1.90
C GLY A 43 -6.82 -6.76 3.08
N LEU A 44 -7.26 -5.84 3.94
CA LEU A 44 -8.18 -6.13 5.03
C LEU A 44 -9.54 -6.57 4.50
N PHE A 45 -10.11 -5.81 3.56
CA PHE A 45 -11.38 -6.19 2.92
C PHE A 45 -11.27 -7.52 2.19
N ALA A 46 -10.18 -7.73 1.43
CA ALA A 46 -9.92 -9.00 0.76
C ALA A 46 -9.84 -10.17 1.75
N THR A 47 -9.16 -9.99 2.89
CA THR A 47 -9.08 -11.01 3.94
C THR A 47 -10.46 -11.37 4.45
N VAL A 48 -11.25 -10.37 4.86
CA VAL A 48 -12.62 -10.60 5.38
C VAL A 48 -13.50 -11.28 4.34
N ILE A 49 -13.44 -10.86 3.08
CA ILE A 49 -14.27 -11.46 2.02
C ILE A 49 -13.86 -12.93 1.80
N ILE A 50 -12.57 -13.21 1.68
CA ILE A 50 -12.07 -14.58 1.47
C ILE A 50 -12.47 -15.47 2.65
N GLU A 51 -12.28 -15.01 3.88
CA GLU A 51 -12.65 -15.75 5.08
C GLU A 51 -14.16 -15.94 5.25
N ARG A 52 -15.00 -15.10 4.64
CA ARG A 52 -16.47 -15.21 4.70
C ARG A 52 -17.05 -16.08 3.58
N LEU A 53 -16.31 -16.27 2.49
CA LEU A 53 -16.74 -17.07 1.33
C LEU A 53 -16.14 -18.48 1.32
N ALA A 54 -15.06 -18.73 2.08
CA ALA A 54 -14.48 -20.04 2.31
C ALA A 54 -15.20 -20.78 3.45
#